data_AF-A0A915LJL5-F1
#
_entry.id   AF-A0A915LJL5-F1
#
_cell.length_a   1.000
_cell.length_b   1.000
_cell.length_c   1.000
_cell.angle_alpha   90.00
_cell.angle_beta   90.00
_cell.angle_gamma   90.00
#
_symmetry.space_group_name_H-M   'P 1'
#
loop_
_entity.id
_entity.type
_entity.pdbx_description
1 polymer ?
#
loop_
_entity_poly.entity_id
_entity_poly.type
_entity_poly.pdbx_seq_one_letter_code
_entity_poly.pdbx_strand_id
1 'polypeptide(L)'
;MIGEVYSSIIVYLEAIGLFSNFLLIWLILRYTMNEMRVYNRILLQTCVVDIIGIFLFAVVQPGNTISSFLTMYANILTFLIYAIIIFCGVRIQLYVRRKYNGPNLETMRKVNRQITIVLCTQALLPLLTSFSQILVNIGPHFNITVSSKLSMMLGTPMTALITVLNPLVTLLTVKNYRRLIFKCNKADIQSNVNNNQTRHTAFSNRNNVIVPQ
;
A
#
# COMPACT_ATOMS: atom_id res chain seq x y z
N MET A 1 -1.48 -5.13 -34.23
CA MET A 1 -0.12 -5.15 -33.67
C MET A 1 0.08 -4.25 -32.44
N ILE A 2 0.16 -2.92 -32.55
CA ILE A 2 0.44 -2.06 -31.36
C ILE A 2 -0.62 -2.23 -30.26
N GLY A 3 -1.91 -2.27 -30.60
CA GLY A 3 -3.00 -2.46 -29.63
C GLY A 3 -2.97 -3.82 -28.90
N GLU A 4 -2.57 -4.89 -29.59
CA GLU A 4 -2.48 -6.24 -29.01
C GLU A 4 -1.32 -6.36 -28.02
N VAL A 5 -0.19 -5.70 -28.34
CA VAL A 5 0.97 -5.61 -27.43
C VAL A 5 0.57 -4.85 -26.16
N TYR A 6 -0.16 -3.74 -26.28
CA TYR A 6 -0.65 -2.99 -25.10
C TYR A 6 -1.64 -3.79 -24.27
N SER A 7 -2.60 -4.46 -24.90
CA SER A 7 -3.55 -5.33 -24.20
C SER A 7 -2.83 -6.44 -23.43
N SER A 8 -1.82 -7.06 -24.04
CA SER A 8 -0.99 -8.08 -23.39
C SER A 8 -0.23 -7.51 -22.19
N ILE A 9 0.42 -6.34 -22.33
CA ILE A 9 1.15 -5.67 -21.24
C ILE A 9 0.23 -5.37 -20.06
N ILE A 10 -1.00 -4.90 -20.32
CA ILE A 10 -1.99 -4.59 -19.27
C ILE A 10 -2.33 -5.85 -18.48
N VAL A 11 -2.64 -6.95 -19.17
CA VAL A 11 -2.95 -8.24 -18.53
C VAL A 11 -1.76 -8.73 -17.68
N TYR A 12 -0.53 -8.57 -18.16
CA TYR A 12 0.66 -8.92 -17.37
C TYR A 12 0.82 -8.03 -16.12
N LEU A 13 0.60 -6.72 -16.23
CA LEU A 13 0.68 -5.80 -15.09
C LEU A 13 -0.41 -6.10 -14.05
N GLU A 14 -1.63 -6.41 -14.48
CA GLU A 14 -2.73 -6.82 -13.59
C GLU A 14 -2.41 -8.14 -12.87
N ALA A 15 -1.86 -9.12 -13.59
CA ALA A 15 -1.44 -10.38 -12.99
C ALA A 15 -0.32 -10.19 -11.95
N ILE A 16 0.66 -9.31 -12.23
CA ILE A 16 1.72 -8.95 -11.28
C ILE A 16 1.13 -8.21 -10.08
N GLY A 17 0.18 -7.30 -10.28
CA GLY A 17 -0.49 -6.56 -9.21
C GLY A 17 -1.27 -7.48 -8.29
N LEU A 18 -2.02 -8.42 -8.87
CA LEU A 18 -2.76 -9.45 -8.14
C LEU A 18 -1.80 -10.35 -7.33
N PHE A 19 -0.72 -10.84 -7.95
CA PHE A 19 0.32 -11.61 -7.26
C PHE A 19 0.96 -10.82 -6.11
N SER A 20 1.28 -9.55 -6.33
CA SER A 20 1.89 -8.67 -5.33
C SER A 20 0.96 -8.40 -4.15
N ASN A 21 -0.34 -8.24 -4.40
CA ASN A 21 -1.35 -8.09 -3.35
C ASN A 21 -1.52 -9.39 -2.55
N PHE A 22 -1.51 -10.56 -3.18
CA PHE A 22 -1.49 -11.85 -2.47
C PHE A 22 -0.23 -12.03 -1.61
N LEU A 23 0.93 -11.66 -2.13
CA LEU A 23 2.19 -11.68 -1.38
C LEU A 23 2.14 -10.72 -0.18
N LEU A 24 1.57 -9.52 -0.35
CA LEU A 24 1.39 -8.55 0.73
C LEU A 24 0.46 -9.10 1.81
N ILE A 25 -0.68 -9.70 1.44
CA ILE A 25 -1.60 -10.35 2.36
C ILE A 25 -0.89 -11.46 3.14
N TRP A 26 -0.12 -12.31 2.46
CA TRP A 26 0.64 -13.39 3.09
C TRP A 26 1.68 -12.85 4.09
N LEU A 27 2.41 -11.80 3.72
CA LEU A 27 3.38 -11.14 4.61
C LEU A 27 2.70 -10.50 5.83
N ILE A 28 1.56 -9.85 5.61
CA ILE A 28 0.76 -9.23 6.66
C ILE A 28 0.25 -10.30 7.65
N LEU A 29 -0.28 -11.41 7.15
CA LEU A 29 -0.80 -12.49 8.00
C LEU A 29 0.31 -13.20 8.79
N ARG A 30 1.48 -13.40 8.19
CA ARG A 30 2.55 -14.21 8.79
C ARG A 30 3.50 -13.43 9.69
N TYR A 31 3.71 -12.14 9.43
CA TYR A 31 4.78 -11.36 10.08
C TYR A 31 4.32 -10.09 10.81
N THR A 32 3.02 -9.81 10.90
CA THR A 32 2.56 -8.66 11.68
C THR A 32 2.59 -8.96 13.18
N MET A 33 3.32 -8.14 13.95
CA MET A 33 3.32 -8.19 15.42
C MET A 33 1.97 -7.74 16.01
N ASN A 34 1.62 -8.27 17.18
CA ASN A 34 0.34 -8.00 17.87
C ASN A 34 0.07 -6.51 18.16
N GLU A 35 1.11 -5.69 18.36
CA GLU A 35 0.98 -4.24 18.59
C GLU A 35 0.47 -3.47 17.35
N MET A 36 0.54 -4.06 16.16
CA MET A 36 0.11 -3.42 14.91
C MET A 36 -1.18 -4.01 14.31
N ARG A 37 -2.00 -4.70 15.12
CA ARG A 37 -3.25 -5.35 14.65
C ARG A 37 -4.22 -4.40 13.96
N VAL A 38 -4.37 -3.17 14.45
CA VAL A 38 -5.25 -2.17 13.82
C VAL A 38 -4.74 -1.80 12.43
N TYR A 39 -3.43 -1.69 12.27
CA TYR A 39 -2.79 -1.33 11.00
C TYR A 39 -2.77 -2.47 10.01
N ASN A 40 -2.60 -3.70 10.49
CA ASN A 40 -2.79 -4.90 9.69
C ASN A 40 -4.19 -4.89 9.03
N ARG A 41 -5.24 -4.60 9.80
CA ARG A 41 -6.60 -4.55 9.25
C ARG A 41 -6.77 -3.49 8.16
N ILE A 42 -6.16 -2.31 8.33
CA ILE A 42 -6.22 -1.24 7.32
C ILE A 42 -5.48 -1.66 6.05
N LEU A 43 -4.27 -2.20 6.17
CA LEU A 43 -3.48 -2.69 5.03
C LEU A 43 -4.14 -3.88 4.32
N LEU A 44 -4.80 -4.75 5.08
CA LEU A 44 -5.57 -5.86 4.53
C LEU A 44 -6.79 -5.34 3.77
N GLN A 45 -7.49 -4.35 4.31
CA GLN A 45 -8.60 -3.69 3.61
C GLN A 45 -8.15 -3.07 2.29
N THR A 46 -7.00 -2.38 2.25
CA THR A 46 -6.50 -1.81 0.99
C THR A 46 -6.16 -2.89 -0.03
N CYS A 47 -5.58 -4.03 0.38
CA CYS A 47 -5.31 -5.14 -0.53
C CYS A 47 -6.59 -5.76 -1.09
N VAL A 48 -7.62 -5.93 -0.24
CA VAL A 48 -8.92 -6.47 -0.67
C VAL A 48 -9.60 -5.52 -1.64
N VAL A 49 -9.57 -4.21 -1.36
CA VAL A 49 -10.10 -3.18 -2.26
C VAL A 49 -9.35 -3.18 -3.59
N ASP A 50 -8.03 -3.31 -3.60
CA ASP A 50 -7.23 -3.39 -4.83
C ASP A 50 -7.59 -4.65 -5.65
N ILE A 51 -7.77 -5.82 -5.01
CA ILE A 51 -8.19 -7.05 -5.69
C ILE A 51 -9.60 -6.91 -6.31
N ILE A 52 -10.55 -6.34 -5.55
CA ILE A 52 -11.90 -6.07 -6.05
C ILE A 52 -11.86 -5.07 -7.20
N GLY A 53 -11.02 -4.04 -7.10
CA GLY A 53 -10.80 -3.04 -8.15
C GLY A 53 -10.30 -3.66 -9.44
N ILE A 54 -9.28 -4.52 -9.36
CA ILE A 54 -8.77 -5.28 -10.53
C ILE A 54 -9.88 -6.14 -11.15
N PHE A 55 -10.66 -6.83 -10.32
CA PHE A 55 -11.74 -7.70 -10.82
C PHE A 55 -12.85 -6.89 -11.51
N LEU A 56 -13.29 -5.79 -10.91
CA LEU A 56 -14.28 -4.90 -11.52
C LEU A 56 -13.75 -4.29 -12.82
N PHE A 57 -12.48 -3.90 -12.86
CA PHE A 57 -11.86 -3.36 -14.06
C PHE A 57 -11.81 -4.38 -15.20
N ALA A 58 -11.47 -5.64 -14.89
CA ALA A 58 -11.48 -6.73 -15.85
C ALA A 58 -12.88 -7.05 -16.39
N VAL A 59 -13.93 -6.91 -15.57
CA VAL A 59 -15.32 -7.18 -15.95
C VAL A 59 -15.96 -6.02 -16.72
N VAL A 60 -15.60 -4.77 -16.42
CA VAL A 60 -16.24 -3.54 -16.96
C VAL A 60 -15.61 -3.07 -18.27
N GLN A 61 -15.05 -3.97 -19.10
CA GLN A 61 -14.37 -3.56 -20.35
C GLN A 61 -15.22 -2.60 -21.22
N PRO A 62 -14.58 -1.60 -21.85
CA PRO A 62 -15.28 -0.46 -22.44
C PRO A 62 -15.90 -0.82 -23.80
N GLY A 63 -17.19 -1.14 -23.79
CA GLY A 63 -17.99 -1.31 -25.02
C GLY A 63 -18.93 -0.14 -25.35
N ASN A 64 -19.26 0.73 -24.39
CA ASN A 64 -20.39 1.65 -24.51
C ASN A 64 -20.00 3.13 -24.26
N THR A 65 -20.60 4.06 -25.01
CA THR A 65 -20.46 5.53 -24.89
C THR A 65 -20.89 6.09 -23.53
N ILE A 66 -21.79 5.40 -22.82
CA ILE A 66 -22.15 5.70 -21.43
C ILE A 66 -20.93 5.56 -20.50
N SER A 67 -19.93 4.72 -20.85
CA SER A 67 -18.73 4.54 -20.05
C SER A 67 -17.89 5.80 -19.94
N SER A 68 -17.77 6.62 -20.99
CA SER A 68 -16.90 7.81 -20.95
C SER A 68 -17.32 8.85 -19.91
N PHE A 69 -18.63 9.12 -19.79
CA PHE A 69 -19.16 10.05 -18.78
C PHE A 69 -19.01 9.48 -17.36
N LEU A 70 -19.30 8.19 -17.18
CA LEU A 70 -19.12 7.52 -15.89
C LEU A 70 -17.64 7.49 -15.49
N THR A 71 -16.73 7.25 -16.42
CA THR A 71 -15.29 7.25 -16.19
C THR A 71 -14.79 8.66 -15.82
N MET A 72 -15.28 9.71 -16.48
CA MET A 72 -14.94 11.09 -16.10
C MET A 72 -15.41 11.42 -14.68
N TYR A 73 -16.67 11.08 -14.35
CA TYR A 73 -17.21 11.30 -13.00
C TYR A 73 -16.43 10.49 -11.95
N ALA A 74 -16.15 9.22 -12.22
CA ALA A 74 -15.36 8.36 -11.35
C ALA A 74 -13.95 8.92 -11.12
N ASN A 75 -13.30 9.45 -12.16
CA ASN A 75 -11.96 10.03 -12.04
C ASN A 75 -11.94 11.31 -11.20
N ILE A 76 -12.94 12.18 -11.34
CA ILE A 76 -13.07 13.40 -10.52
C ILE A 76 -13.33 13.02 -9.06
N LEU A 77 -14.26 12.08 -8.82
CA LEU A 77 -14.58 11.60 -7.48
C LEU A 77 -13.35 10.97 -6.82
N THR A 78 -12.64 10.10 -7.56
CA THR A 78 -11.39 9.47 -7.14
C THR A 78 -10.36 10.51 -6.74
N PHE A 79 -10.13 11.52 -7.58
CA PHE A 79 -9.20 12.60 -7.30
C PHE A 79 -9.55 13.35 -6.01
N LEU A 80 -10.82 13.70 -5.81
CA LEU A 80 -11.29 14.40 -4.61
C LEU A 80 -11.11 13.54 -3.34
N ILE A 81 -11.46 12.25 -3.41
CA ILE A 81 -11.32 11.32 -2.28
C ILE A 81 -9.85 11.22 -1.87
N TYR A 82 -8.93 11.03 -2.82
CA TYR A 82 -7.50 10.91 -2.51
C TYR A 82 -6.90 12.23 -2.02
N ALA A 83 -7.35 13.38 -2.53
CA ALA A 83 -6.95 14.68 -2.00
C ALA A 83 -7.38 14.85 -0.52
N ILE A 84 -8.60 14.44 -0.18
CA ILE A 84 -9.10 14.46 1.21
C ILE A 84 -8.30 13.50 2.09
N ILE A 85 -7.96 12.30 1.60
CA ILE A 85 -7.13 11.33 2.34
C ILE A 85 -5.75 11.92 2.65
N ILE A 86 -5.10 12.54 1.67
CA ILE A 86 -3.79 13.19 1.88
C ILE A 86 -3.91 14.33 2.89
N PHE A 87 -4.92 15.19 2.74
CA PHE A 87 -5.17 16.30 3.67
C PHE A 87 -5.40 15.79 5.11
N CYS A 88 -6.25 14.77 5.27
CA CYS A 88 -6.52 14.12 6.54
C CYS A 88 -5.26 13.51 7.15
N GLY A 89 -4.47 12.78 6.35
CA GLY A 89 -3.20 12.19 6.75
C GLY A 89 -2.22 13.24 7.29
N VAL A 90 -2.04 14.35 6.56
CA VAL A 90 -1.18 15.47 7.01
C VAL A 90 -1.69 16.07 8.32
N ARG A 91 -3.01 16.29 8.47
CA ARG A 91 -3.60 16.84 9.70
C ARG A 91 -3.41 15.91 10.90
N ILE A 92 -3.60 14.59 10.71
CA ILE A 92 -3.36 13.57 11.74
C ILE A 92 -1.88 13.56 12.14
N GLN A 93 -0.95 13.63 11.18
CA GLN A 93 0.48 13.71 11.48
C GLN A 93 0.83 14.95 12.31
N LEU A 94 0.30 16.12 11.94
CA LEU A 94 0.50 17.36 12.70
C LEU A 94 -0.09 17.25 14.11
N TYR A 95 -1.27 16.65 14.25
CA TYR A 95 -1.90 16.43 15.55
C TYR A 95 -1.06 15.51 16.44
N VAL A 96 -0.64 14.36 15.91
CA VAL A 96 0.19 13.38 16.64
C VAL A 96 1.52 14.01 17.05
N ARG A 97 2.13 14.82 16.16
CA ARG A 97 3.38 15.52 16.46
C ARG A 97 3.22 16.54 17.59
N ARG A 98 2.09 17.25 17.65
CA ARG A 98 1.81 18.25 18.70
C ARG A 98 1.45 17.61 20.04
N LYS A 99 0.61 16.56 20.02
CA LYS A 99 0.05 15.97 21.25
C LYS A 99 1.02 15.04 21.99
N TYR A 100 1.87 14.32 21.27
CA TYR A 100 2.73 13.29 21.87
C TYR A 100 4.19 13.72 21.93
N ASN A 101 4.49 14.89 22.50
CA ASN A 101 5.84 15.47 22.48
C ASN A 101 6.84 14.93 23.54
N GLY A 102 6.46 13.90 24.31
CA GLY A 102 7.29 13.32 25.38
C GLY A 102 8.20 12.14 24.96
N PRO A 103 9.28 11.85 25.73
CA PRO A 103 10.25 10.80 25.43
C PRO A 103 9.67 9.37 25.50
N ASN A 104 8.69 9.13 26.38
CA ASN A 104 8.04 7.81 26.50
C ASN A 104 7.10 7.46 25.33
N LEU A 105 6.84 8.39 24.40
CA LEU A 105 5.89 8.22 23.29
C LEU A 105 6.57 8.19 21.92
N GLU A 106 7.90 8.13 21.89
CA GLU A 106 8.67 8.17 20.65
C GLU A 106 8.39 6.96 19.75
N THR A 107 8.13 5.79 20.34
CA THR A 107 7.78 4.55 19.61
C THR A 107 6.45 4.70 18.89
N MET A 108 5.41 5.18 19.57
CA MET A 108 4.09 5.44 18.97
C MET A 108 4.17 6.48 17.85
N ARG A 109 4.99 7.52 18.03
CA ARG A 109 5.23 8.55 17.01
C ARG A 109 5.90 7.97 15.76
N LYS A 110 6.91 7.11 15.92
CA LYS A 110 7.61 6.44 14.82
C LYS A 110 6.67 5.56 14.01
N VAL A 111 5.80 4.78 14.68
CA VAL A 111 4.80 3.93 14.04
C VAL A 111 3.77 4.77 13.28
N ASN A 112 3.13 5.76 13.92
CA ASN A 112 2.13 6.62 13.27
C ASN A 112 2.68 7.39 12.08
N ARG A 113 3.92 7.90 12.19
CA ARG A 113 4.60 8.59 11.08
C ARG A 113 4.77 7.64 9.89
N GLN A 114 5.22 6.42 10.15
CA GLN A 114 5.46 5.43 9.11
C GLN A 114 4.17 5.08 8.36
N ILE A 115 3.08 4.82 9.07
CA ILE A 115 1.78 4.49 8.47
C ILE A 115 1.25 5.65 7.64
N THR A 116 1.33 6.86 8.17
CA THR A 116 0.82 8.02 7.44
C THR A 116 1.65 8.28 6.18
N ILE A 117 2.96 8.04 6.20
CA ILE A 117 3.78 8.10 4.97
C ILE A 117 3.29 7.05 3.97
N VAL A 118 3.07 5.80 4.39
CA VAL A 118 2.55 4.74 3.51
C VAL A 118 1.23 5.15 2.89
N LEU A 119 0.25 5.58 3.71
CA LEU A 119 -1.07 5.98 3.24
C LEU A 119 -1.00 7.17 2.28
N CYS A 120 -0.17 8.18 2.57
CA CYS A 120 0.01 9.32 1.67
C CYS A 120 0.68 8.90 0.36
N THR A 121 1.69 8.02 0.39
CA THR A 121 2.36 7.54 -0.83
C THR A 121 1.44 6.67 -1.67
N GLN A 122 0.63 5.81 -1.05
CA GLN A 122 -0.40 5.02 -1.73
C GLN A 122 -1.50 5.91 -2.33
N ALA A 123 -1.94 6.95 -1.62
CA ALA A 123 -2.94 7.90 -2.12
C ALA A 123 -2.41 8.79 -3.27
N LEU A 124 -1.11 9.05 -3.30
CA LEU A 124 -0.49 9.87 -4.34
C LEU A 124 -0.52 9.18 -5.71
N LEU A 125 -0.47 7.85 -5.75
CA LEU A 125 -0.45 7.06 -6.98
C LEU A 125 -1.75 7.22 -7.80
N PRO A 126 -2.95 6.92 -7.24
CA PRO A 126 -4.22 7.19 -7.91
C PRO A 126 -4.37 8.67 -8.29
N LEU A 127 -3.96 9.59 -7.41
CA LEU A 127 -4.08 11.02 -7.69
C LEU A 127 -3.30 11.44 -8.95
N LEU A 128 -2.08 10.93 -9.13
CA LEU A 128 -1.27 11.19 -10.33
C LEU A 128 -1.92 10.59 -11.59
N THR A 129 -2.44 9.36 -11.50
CA THR A 129 -3.08 8.70 -12.63
C THR A 129 -4.41 9.34 -13.02
N SER A 130 -5.26 9.68 -12.05
CA SER A 130 -6.52 10.38 -12.28
C SER A 130 -6.28 11.76 -12.88
N PHE A 131 -5.26 12.49 -12.42
CA PHE A 131 -4.88 13.77 -13.01
C PHE A 131 -4.55 13.64 -14.51
N SER A 132 -3.76 12.63 -14.88
CA SER A 132 -3.44 12.36 -16.28
C SER A 132 -4.67 12.00 -17.12
N GLN A 133 -5.59 11.19 -16.59
CA GLN A 133 -6.83 10.81 -17.30
C GLN A 133 -7.78 12.00 -17.45
N ILE A 134 -7.88 12.87 -16.45
CA ILE A 134 -8.67 14.10 -16.52
C ILE A 134 -8.13 15.01 -17.63
N LEU A 135 -6.80 15.19 -17.72
CA LEU A 135 -6.20 15.99 -18.80
C LEU A 135 -6.50 15.42 -20.20
N VAL A 136 -6.42 14.10 -20.37
CA VAL A 136 -6.74 13.42 -21.62
C VAL A 136 -8.22 13.60 -22.01
N ASN A 137 -9.13 13.51 -21.03
CA ASN A 137 -10.57 13.62 -21.27
C ASN A 137 -11.03 15.06 -21.51
N ILE A 138 -10.40 16.03 -20.85
CA ILE A 138 -10.75 17.46 -20.95
C ILE A 138 -10.05 18.14 -22.15
N GLY A 139 -8.87 17.67 -22.55
CA GLY A 139 -8.08 18.24 -23.65
C GLY A 139 -8.86 18.52 -24.94
N PRO A 140 -9.70 17.59 -25.44
CA PRO A 140 -10.54 17.82 -26.62
C PRO A 140 -11.48 19.03 -26.49
N HIS A 141 -11.95 19.38 -25.29
CA HIS A 141 -12.81 20.55 -25.09
C HIS A 141 -12.07 21.89 -25.24
N PHE A 142 -10.75 21.89 -25.10
CA PHE A 142 -9.90 23.08 -25.23
C PHE A 142 -9.15 23.12 -26.58
N ASN A 143 -9.57 22.31 -27.58
CA ASN A 143 -8.83 22.11 -28.83
C ASN A 143 -7.37 21.65 -28.63
N ILE A 144 -7.06 21.03 -27.48
CA ILE A 144 -5.76 20.42 -27.22
C ILE A 144 -5.83 18.99 -27.75
N THR A 145 -5.26 18.78 -28.93
CA THR A 145 -5.20 17.46 -29.57
C THR A 145 -4.13 16.62 -28.89
N VAL A 146 -4.50 15.94 -27.80
CA VAL A 146 -3.65 14.90 -27.22
C VAL A 146 -3.57 13.75 -28.21
N SER A 147 -2.36 13.39 -28.65
CA SER A 147 -2.16 12.26 -29.56
C SER A 147 -2.85 11.01 -29.01
N SER A 148 -3.62 10.29 -29.83
CA SER A 148 -4.31 9.06 -29.44
C SER A 148 -3.35 8.03 -28.84
N LYS A 149 -2.09 8.02 -29.30
CA LYS A 149 -1.00 7.21 -28.72
C LYS A 149 -0.67 7.62 -27.28
N LEU A 150 -0.64 8.91 -26.98
CA LEU A 150 -0.36 9.42 -25.63
C LEU A 150 -1.52 9.12 -24.67
N SER A 151 -2.76 9.27 -25.15
CA SER A 151 -3.97 8.89 -24.41
C SER A 151 -3.96 7.40 -24.03
N MET A 152 -3.64 6.52 -24.99
CA MET A 152 -3.51 5.08 -24.74
C MET A 152 -2.36 4.72 -23.80
N MET A 153 -1.24 5.44 -23.85
CA MET A 153 -0.11 5.21 -22.94
C MET A 153 -0.37 5.65 -21.50
N LEU A 154 -1.07 6.77 -21.33
CA LEU A 154 -1.30 7.38 -20.02
C LEU A 154 -2.55 6.87 -19.29
N GLY A 155 -3.49 6.23 -19.99
CA GLY A 155 -4.72 5.71 -19.41
C GLY A 155 -4.55 4.36 -18.72
N THR A 156 -4.89 3.30 -19.45
CA THR A 156 -5.00 1.92 -18.96
C THR A 156 -3.71 1.38 -18.32
N PRO A 157 -2.52 1.55 -18.91
CA PRO A 157 -1.28 1.00 -18.36
C PRO A 157 -0.89 1.65 -17.01
N MET A 158 -1.11 2.96 -16.86
CA MET A 158 -0.82 3.66 -15.60
C MET A 158 -1.74 3.19 -14.48
N THR A 159 -2.99 2.88 -14.79
CA THR A 159 -3.96 2.37 -13.82
C THR A 159 -3.56 0.96 -13.35
N ALA A 160 -3.16 0.09 -14.28
CA ALA A 160 -2.62 -1.22 -13.95
C ALA A 160 -1.36 -1.11 -13.08
N LEU A 161 -0.50 -0.12 -13.33
CA LEU A 161 0.72 0.11 -12.55
C LEU A 161 0.43 0.46 -11.08
N ILE A 162 -0.70 1.11 -10.76
CA ILE A 162 -1.10 1.41 -9.38
C ILE A 162 -1.19 0.11 -8.56
N THR A 163 -1.78 -0.93 -9.14
CA THR A 163 -2.00 -2.22 -8.47
C THR A 163 -0.70 -2.93 -8.11
N VAL A 164 0.37 -2.65 -8.86
CA VAL A 164 1.72 -3.15 -8.59
C VAL A 164 2.44 -2.23 -7.59
N LEU A 165 2.31 -0.92 -7.78
CA LEU A 165 3.01 0.07 -6.97
C LEU A 165 2.46 0.16 -5.53
N ASN A 166 1.18 -0.09 -5.29
CA ASN A 166 0.59 -0.09 -3.95
C ASN A 166 1.26 -1.08 -2.97
N PRO A 167 1.34 -2.39 -3.31
CA PRO A 167 2.05 -3.34 -2.47
C PRO A 167 3.56 -3.08 -2.45
N LEU A 168 4.16 -2.64 -3.57
CA LEU A 168 5.60 -2.33 -3.62
C LEU A 168 5.99 -1.16 -2.70
N VAL A 169 5.24 -0.06 -2.72
CA VAL A 169 5.43 1.10 -1.83
C VAL A 169 5.30 0.67 -0.38
N THR A 170 4.31 -0.16 -0.06
CA THR A 170 4.12 -0.70 1.30
C THR A 170 5.34 -1.49 1.75
N LEU A 171 5.82 -2.38 0.88
CA LEU A 171 6.94 -3.28 1.13
C LEU A 171 8.26 -2.53 1.32
N LEU A 172 8.49 -1.47 0.54
CA LEU A 172 9.67 -0.60 0.65
C LEU A 172 9.62 0.36 1.85
N THR A 173 8.43 0.83 2.22
CA THR A 173 8.25 1.86 3.27
C THR A 173 8.13 1.24 4.66
N VAL A 174 7.53 0.05 4.78
CA VAL A 174 7.42 -0.66 6.06
C VAL A 174 8.75 -1.35 6.38
N LYS A 175 9.55 -0.72 7.26
CA LYS A 175 10.84 -1.20 7.78
C LYS A 175 10.85 -2.70 8.12
N ASN A 176 9.79 -3.24 8.68
CA ASN A 176 9.72 -4.66 9.04
C ASN A 176 9.69 -5.55 7.78
N TYR A 177 8.87 -5.21 6.77
CA TYR A 177 8.83 -5.93 5.50
C TYR A 177 10.10 -5.74 4.69
N ARG A 178 10.64 -4.52 4.64
CA ARG A 178 11.93 -4.24 3.98
C ARG A 178 13.06 -5.05 4.60
N ARG A 179 13.12 -5.15 5.93
CA ARG A 179 14.11 -6.00 6.61
C ARG A 179 13.89 -7.47 6.30
N LEU A 180 12.66 -7.95 6.19
CA LEU A 180 12.40 -9.35 5.85
C LEU A 180 12.90 -9.73 4.45
N ILE A 181 12.74 -8.83 3.48
CA ILE A 181 13.01 -9.12 2.07
C ILE A 181 14.47 -8.82 1.70
N PHE A 182 15.01 -7.70 2.17
CA PHE A 182 16.40 -7.31 1.85
C PHE A 182 17.42 -7.85 2.86
N LYS A 183 16.98 -8.46 3.95
CA LYS A 183 17.85 -9.05 4.99
C LYS A 183 17.66 -10.56 5.02
N CYS A 184 17.87 -11.22 3.89
CA CYS A 184 18.25 -12.63 3.85
C CYS A 184 19.75 -12.74 4.18
N ASN A 185 20.18 -12.35 5.39
CA ASN A 185 21.39 -12.87 6.04
C ASN A 185 21.60 -12.34 7.47
N LYS A 186 21.67 -13.32 8.40
CA LYS A 186 22.56 -13.39 9.57
C LYS A 186 22.57 -12.22 10.57
N ALA A 187 21.60 -12.16 11.50
CA ALA A 187 21.84 -11.64 12.86
C ALA A 187 20.60 -11.78 13.78
N ASP A 188 19.40 -11.53 13.27
CA ASP A 188 18.22 -11.32 14.14
C ASP A 188 17.44 -12.60 14.52
N ILE A 189 17.67 -13.72 13.84
CA ILE A 189 17.06 -15.01 14.22
C ILE A 189 17.79 -15.58 15.46
N GLN A 190 19.09 -15.34 15.60
CA GLN A 190 19.90 -15.92 16.68
C GLN A 190 19.71 -15.17 18.02
N SER A 191 19.35 -13.89 18.02
CA SER A 191 19.06 -13.14 19.26
C SER A 191 17.68 -13.46 19.85
N ASN A 192 16.68 -13.75 19.01
CA ASN A 192 15.34 -14.15 19.47
C ASN A 192 15.28 -15.62 19.96
N VAL A 193 16.11 -16.52 19.42
CA VAL A 193 16.26 -17.89 19.94
C VAL A 193 17.03 -17.87 21.28
N ASN A 194 18.13 -17.11 21.36
CA ASN A 194 18.92 -17.05 22.60
C ASN A 194 18.14 -16.41 23.76
N ASN A 195 17.35 -15.35 23.54
CA ASN A 195 16.59 -14.71 24.63
C ASN A 195 15.44 -15.57 25.20
N ASN A 196 14.87 -16.49 24.39
CA ASN A 196 13.88 -17.43 24.89
C ASN A 196 14.53 -18.58 25.68
N GLN A 197 15.75 -18.97 25.34
CA GLN A 197 16.52 -19.98 26.08
C GLN A 197 17.03 -19.45 27.43
N THR A 198 17.44 -18.18 27.51
CA THR A 198 17.83 -17.51 28.76
C THR A 198 16.65 -17.28 29.72
N ARG A 199 15.43 -17.10 29.20
CA ARG A 199 14.22 -16.97 30.04
C ARG A 199 13.76 -18.29 30.63
N HIS A 200 13.93 -19.42 29.93
CA HIS A 200 13.63 -20.74 30.48
C HIS A 200 14.64 -21.18 31.55
N THR A 201 15.93 -20.85 31.42
CA THR A 201 16.93 -21.15 32.46
C THR A 201 16.77 -20.25 33.70
N ALA A 202 16.39 -18.98 33.53
CA ALA A 202 16.14 -18.09 34.65
C ALA A 202 14.90 -18.47 35.49
N PHE A 203 13.87 -19.08 34.86
CA PHE A 203 12.71 -19.59 35.59
C PHE A 203 12.98 -20.95 36.27
N SER A 204 13.82 -21.80 35.66
CA SER A 204 14.24 -23.07 36.30
C SER A 204 15.10 -22.86 37.55
N ASN A 205 15.84 -21.74 37.64
CA ASN A 205 16.75 -21.49 38.76
C ASN A 205 16.08 -20.81 39.97
N ARG A 206 14.82 -20.37 39.86
CA ARG A 206 14.05 -19.81 40.99
C ARG A 206 13.37 -20.87 41.86
N ASN A 207 13.28 -22.12 41.40
CA ASN A 207 12.61 -23.19 42.14
C ASN A 207 13.56 -24.01 43.03
N ASN A 208 14.87 -23.71 43.05
CA ASN A 208 15.87 -24.43 43.85
C ASN A 208 16.40 -23.64 45.07
N VAL A 209 15.78 -22.52 45.43
CA VAL A 209 16.18 -21.75 46.61
C VAL A 209 15.36 -22.17 47.83
N ILE A 210 15.87 -23.22 48.50
CA ILE A 210 16.02 -23.36 49.95
C ILE A 210 14.71 -23.32 50.79
N VAL A 211 14.25 -24.50 51.23
CA VAL A 211 13.61 -24.68 52.53
C VAL A 211 14.67 -25.27 53.46
N PRO A 212 15.21 -24.52 54.44
CA PRO A 212 15.99 -25.11 55.53
C PRO A 212 15.02 -25.60 56.61
N GLN A 213 15.25 -26.84 57.08
CA GLN A 213 14.63 -27.39 58.30
C GLN A 213 15.29 -26.80 59.54
#